data_AF-A0A485BWX2-F1
#
_entry.id   AF-A0A485BWX2-F1
#
_cell.length_a   1.000
_cell.length_b   1.000
_cell.length_c   1.000
_cell.angle_alpha   90.00
_cell.angle_beta   90.00
_cell.angle_gamma   90.00
#
_symmetry.space_group_name_H-M   'P 1'
#
loop_
_entity.id
_entity.type
_entity.pdbx_description
1 polymer ?
#
loop_
_entity_poly.entity_id
_entity_poly.type
_entity_poly.pdbx_seq_one_letter_code
_entity_poly.pdbx_strand_id
1 'polypeptide(L)'
;MAAEISGLNQMVNFLQSQFNKPSAEEQDAAALKQLQQKTWAPQNRSKDNGRVVVEGVGNLMHHIARCCQPIPGDEIVGFITQGRGISVHRADCDQLAELQSHAPERIVDAVWGESYSAGYSLVVRVVANDRSGPAARYHHHSG
;
A
#
# COMPACT_ATOMS: atom_id res chain seq x y z
N MET A 1 41.23 -24.83 20.77
CA MET A 1 40.23 -24.71 21.84
C MET A 1 38.86 -24.21 21.32
N ALA A 2 38.40 -24.62 20.13
CA ALA A 2 37.14 -24.13 19.54
C ALA A 2 36.10 -25.24 19.25
N ALA A 3 36.50 -26.52 19.35
CA ALA A 3 35.61 -27.65 19.07
C ALA A 3 34.73 -28.05 20.26
N GLU A 4 35.10 -27.69 21.50
CA GLU A 4 34.40 -28.12 22.72
C GLU A 4 33.24 -27.19 23.13
N ILE A 5 33.21 -25.95 22.64
CA ILE A 5 32.16 -24.97 22.97
C ILE A 5 30.89 -25.21 22.13
N SER A 6 31.03 -25.79 20.94
CA SER A 6 29.91 -26.04 20.01
C SER A 6 28.98 -27.16 20.50
N GLY A 7 29.55 -28.22 21.09
CA GLY A 7 28.77 -29.35 21.64
C GLY A 7 27.91 -28.97 22.85
N LEU A 8 28.39 -28.03 23.67
CA LEU A 8 27.64 -27.56 24.83
C LEU A 8 26.41 -26.75 24.42
N ASN A 9 26.55 -25.89 23.41
CA ASN A 9 25.41 -25.15 22.85
C ASN A 9 24.39 -26.07 22.16
N GLN A 10 24.84 -27.13 21.48
CA GLN A 10 23.95 -28.13 20.89
C GLN A 10 23.15 -28.88 21.99
N MET A 11 23.83 -29.25 23.07
CA MET A 11 23.21 -29.96 24.19
C MET A 11 22.24 -29.08 24.98
N VAL A 12 22.56 -27.79 25.18
CA VAL A 12 21.67 -26.82 25.84
C VAL A 12 20.40 -26.59 25.02
N ASN A 13 20.52 -26.41 23.70
CA ASN A 13 19.37 -26.25 22.81
C ASN A 13 18.48 -27.51 22.80
N PHE A 14 19.08 -28.70 22.81
CA PHE A 14 18.34 -29.97 22.88
C PHE A 14 17.56 -30.11 24.19
N LEU A 15 18.18 -29.82 25.33
CA LEU A 15 17.51 -29.86 26.65
C LEU A 15 16.39 -28.81 26.74
N GLN A 16 16.59 -27.61 26.23
CA GLN A 16 15.55 -26.57 26.17
C GLN A 16 14.37 -27.00 25.28
N SER A 17 14.63 -27.68 24.15
CA SER A 17 13.58 -28.18 23.26
C SER A 17 12.75 -29.32 23.88
N GLN A 18 13.36 -30.11 24.78
CA GLN A 18 12.71 -31.21 25.48
C GLN A 18 11.83 -30.71 26.64
N PHE A 19 12.29 -29.70 27.38
CA PHE A 19 11.65 -29.28 28.64
C PHE A 19 10.86 -27.97 28.59
N ASN A 20 11.05 -27.12 27.57
CA ASN A 20 10.44 -25.79 27.51
C ASN A 20 9.59 -25.59 26.25
N LYS A 21 8.78 -26.60 25.89
CA LYS A 21 7.76 -26.45 24.84
C LYS A 21 6.66 -25.53 25.40
N PRO A 22 6.43 -24.35 24.80
CA PRO A 22 5.37 -23.47 25.27
C PRO A 22 4.03 -24.21 25.20
N SER A 23 3.19 -24.02 26.22
CA SER A 23 1.84 -24.57 26.23
C SER A 23 1.08 -24.09 24.98
N ALA A 24 0.11 -24.87 24.51
CA ALA A 24 -0.80 -24.45 23.45
C ALA A 24 -1.44 -23.08 23.76
N GLU A 25 -1.69 -22.81 25.06
CA GLU A 25 -2.22 -21.53 25.54
C GLU A 25 -1.23 -20.36 25.39
N GLU A 26 0.08 -20.60 25.56
CA GLU A 26 1.12 -19.58 25.35
C GLU A 26 1.33 -19.30 23.86
N GLN A 27 1.22 -20.34 23.03
CA GLN A 27 1.29 -20.20 21.57
C GLN A 27 0.11 -19.39 21.04
N ASP A 28 -1.10 -19.68 21.50
CA ASP A 28 -2.32 -18.94 21.15
C ASP A 28 -2.25 -17.48 21.63
N ALA A 29 -1.75 -17.24 22.84
CA ALA A 29 -1.56 -15.89 23.37
C ALA A 29 -0.51 -15.08 22.55
N ALA A 30 0.56 -15.73 22.10
CA ALA A 30 1.56 -15.10 21.23
C ALA A 30 1.00 -14.79 19.84
N ALA A 31 0.20 -15.70 19.27
CA ALA A 31 -0.48 -15.49 17.99
C ALA A 31 -1.49 -14.33 18.06
N LEU A 32 -2.27 -14.24 19.15
CA LEU A 32 -3.20 -13.13 19.40
C LEU A 32 -2.47 -11.78 19.49
N LYS A 33 -1.31 -11.72 20.17
CA LYS A 33 -0.48 -10.49 20.23
C LYS A 33 0.06 -10.10 18.86
N GLN A 34 0.51 -11.06 18.06
CA GLN A 34 0.98 -10.78 16.69
C GLN A 34 -0.13 -10.27 15.77
N LEU A 35 -1.34 -10.82 15.88
CA LEU A 35 -2.51 -10.33 15.15
C LEU A 35 -2.83 -8.89 15.56
N GLN A 36 -2.85 -8.57 16.86
CA GLN A 36 -3.09 -7.21 17.36
C GLN A 36 -2.05 -6.19 16.84
N GLN A 37 -0.77 -6.57 16.77
CA GLN A 37 0.29 -5.71 16.22
C GLN A 37 0.12 -5.46 14.70
N LYS A 38 -0.37 -6.46 13.95
CA LYS A 38 -0.58 -6.36 12.50
C LYS A 38 -1.82 -5.54 12.13
N THR A 39 -2.79 -5.45 13.03
CA THR A 39 -4.03 -4.66 12.86
C THR A 39 -3.80 -3.14 13.01
N TRP A 40 -2.61 -2.70 13.44
CA TRP A 40 -2.29 -1.27 13.61
C TRP A 40 -1.76 -0.56 12.36
N ALA A 41 -1.68 -1.26 11.22
CA ALA A 41 -1.59 -0.55 9.95
C ALA A 41 -2.99 -0.07 9.60
N PRO A 42 -3.29 1.25 9.62
CA PRO A 42 -4.59 1.73 9.17
C PRO A 42 -4.73 1.29 7.71
N GLN A 43 -5.57 0.28 7.48
CA GLN A 43 -6.11 0.03 6.16
C GLN A 43 -7.03 1.22 5.91
N ASN A 44 -6.47 2.30 5.40
CA ASN A 44 -7.20 3.46 4.93
C ASN A 44 -7.99 3.03 3.69
N ARG A 45 -9.00 2.20 3.89
CA ARG A 45 -10.12 2.02 2.97
C ARG A 45 -10.96 3.28 3.13
N SER A 46 -10.40 4.41 2.72
CA SER A 46 -11.17 5.63 2.55
C SER A 46 -12.37 5.27 1.70
N LYS A 47 -13.56 5.69 2.16
CA LYS A 47 -14.78 5.69 1.38
C LYS A 47 -14.49 6.41 0.05
N ASP A 48 -14.21 5.63 -0.99
CA ASP A 48 -13.98 6.11 -2.36
C ASP A 48 -15.30 6.28 -3.13
N ASN A 49 -16.42 6.05 -2.43
CA ASN A 49 -17.79 6.12 -2.93
C ASN A 49 -18.12 7.58 -3.31
N GLY A 50 -17.71 7.99 -4.51
CA GLY A 50 -17.97 9.33 -5.05
C GLY A 50 -16.73 10.10 -5.52
N ARG A 51 -15.52 9.51 -5.45
CA ARG A 51 -14.30 10.20 -5.92
C ARG A 51 -14.07 10.05 -7.42
N VAL A 52 -14.47 8.93 -8.01
CA VAL A 52 -14.42 8.71 -9.46
C VAL A 52 -15.80 8.29 -9.94
N VAL A 53 -16.23 8.90 -11.03
CA VAL A 53 -17.45 8.59 -11.77
C VAL A 53 -17.00 7.99 -13.10
N VAL A 54 -17.54 6.82 -13.45
CA VAL A 54 -17.17 6.09 -14.68
C VAL A 54 -18.40 5.99 -15.56
N GLU A 55 -18.31 6.45 -16.81
CA GLU A 55 -19.43 6.52 -17.76
C GLU A 55 -20.70 7.18 -17.18
N GLY A 56 -20.53 8.20 -16.34
CA GLY A 56 -21.65 8.87 -15.66
C GLY A 56 -22.28 8.07 -14.51
N VAL A 57 -21.78 6.87 -14.21
CA VAL A 57 -22.20 6.04 -13.08
C VAL A 57 -21.21 6.18 -11.92
N GLY A 58 -21.69 6.72 -10.81
CA GLY A 58 -20.94 6.74 -9.55
C GLY A 58 -20.96 5.39 -8.82
N ASN A 59 -20.02 5.20 -7.89
CA ASN A 59 -19.97 4.04 -6.99
C ASN A 59 -19.71 2.67 -7.63
N LEU A 60 -19.14 2.62 -8.84
CA LEU A 60 -18.55 1.38 -9.35
C LEU A 60 -17.31 1.02 -8.53
N MET A 61 -17.01 -0.28 -8.42
CA MET A 61 -15.76 -0.72 -7.80
C MET A 61 -14.59 -0.23 -8.66
N HIS A 62 -13.80 0.68 -8.11
CA HIS A 62 -12.63 1.24 -8.78
C HIS A 62 -11.47 1.40 -7.81
N HIS A 63 -10.28 1.60 -8.35
CA HIS A 63 -9.08 1.91 -7.59
C HIS A 63 -8.09 2.72 -8.43
N ILE A 64 -7.31 3.58 -7.76
CA ILE A 64 -6.23 4.34 -8.40
C ILE A 64 -5.05 3.42 -8.74
N ALA A 65 -4.56 3.51 -9.98
CA ALA A 65 -3.43 2.72 -10.45
C ALA A 65 -2.12 3.13 -9.76
N ARG A 66 -1.27 2.14 -9.47
CA ARG A 66 0.03 2.37 -8.79
C ARG A 66 1.12 2.95 -9.68
N CYS A 67 0.99 2.82 -11.01
CA CYS A 67 2.01 3.27 -11.95
C CYS A 67 2.05 4.80 -12.10
N CYS A 68 0.89 5.45 -12.15
CA CYS A 68 0.77 6.89 -12.39
C CYS A 68 0.11 7.67 -11.26
N GLN A 69 -0.56 6.99 -10.31
CA GLN A 69 -1.18 7.57 -9.11
C GLN A 69 -1.86 8.93 -9.34
N PRO A 70 -2.83 9.01 -10.29
CA PRO A 70 -3.44 10.27 -10.66
C PRO A 70 -4.10 10.95 -9.46
N ILE A 71 -4.10 12.28 -9.47
CA ILE A 71 -4.67 13.13 -8.42
C ILE A 71 -5.83 13.97 -8.97
N PRO A 72 -6.72 14.47 -8.12
CA PRO A 72 -7.71 15.48 -8.49
C PRO A 72 -7.15 16.59 -9.40
N GLY A 73 -7.74 16.72 -10.59
CA GLY A 73 -7.31 17.68 -11.62
C GLY A 73 -6.53 17.05 -12.77
N ASP A 74 -5.98 15.84 -12.58
CA ASP A 74 -5.42 15.06 -13.68
C ASP A 74 -6.54 14.55 -14.59
N GLU A 75 -6.29 14.53 -15.90
CA GLU A 75 -7.14 13.79 -16.84
C GLU A 75 -6.99 12.29 -16.60
N ILE A 76 -8.10 11.60 -16.35
CA ILE A 76 -8.12 10.19 -15.99
C ILE A 76 -8.91 9.34 -16.98
N VAL A 77 -8.53 8.07 -17.06
CA VAL A 77 -9.18 7.05 -17.89
C VAL A 77 -9.29 5.76 -17.09
N GLY A 78 -10.42 5.06 -17.22
CA GLY A 78 -10.63 3.78 -16.58
C GLY A 78 -10.25 2.60 -17.50
N PHE A 79 -9.71 1.54 -16.90
CA PHE A 79 -9.51 0.25 -17.56
C PHE A 79 -10.20 -0.87 -16.77
N ILE A 80 -11.11 -1.60 -17.41
CA ILE A 80 -11.84 -2.71 -16.77
C ILE A 80 -10.86 -3.84 -16.48
N THR A 81 -10.65 -4.21 -15.23
CA THR A 81 -9.79 -5.34 -14.82
C THR A 81 -10.58 -6.64 -14.65
N GLN A 82 -9.90 -7.78 -14.63
CA GLN A 82 -10.54 -9.07 -14.31
C GLN A 82 -10.72 -9.19 -12.81
N GLY A 83 -11.96 -9.03 -12.33
CA GLY A 83 -12.36 -9.30 -10.94
C GLY A 83 -11.95 -8.26 -9.89
N ARG A 84 -11.29 -7.15 -10.26
CA ARG A 84 -10.92 -6.05 -9.33
C ARG A 84 -11.61 -4.72 -9.64
N GLY A 85 -12.64 -4.75 -10.48
CA GLY A 85 -13.33 -3.54 -10.95
C GLY A 85 -12.49 -2.74 -11.96
N ILE A 86 -12.56 -1.41 -11.88
CA ILE A 86 -11.89 -0.50 -12.82
C ILE A 86 -10.58 0.02 -12.21
N SER A 87 -9.48 -0.08 -12.94
CA SER A 87 -8.22 0.58 -12.61
C SER A 87 -8.23 1.98 -13.22
N VAL A 88 -7.98 3.01 -12.42
CA VAL A 88 -7.99 4.41 -12.86
C VAL A 88 -6.57 4.88 -13.12
N HIS A 89 -6.29 5.25 -14.36
CA HIS A 89 -5.00 5.73 -14.85
C HIS A 89 -5.08 7.20 -15.22
N ARG A 90 -3.91 7.85 -15.34
CA ARG A 90 -3.80 9.15 -16.02
C ARG A 90 -3.87 8.93 -17.53
N ALA A 91 -4.46 9.87 -18.27
CA ALA A 91 -4.66 9.75 -19.71
C ALA A 91 -3.35 9.56 -20.50
N ASP A 92 -2.22 10.08 -20.00
CA ASP A 92 -0.88 10.01 -20.60
C ASP A 92 -0.02 8.85 -20.06
N CYS A 93 -0.61 7.85 -19.40
CA CYS A 93 0.15 6.77 -18.77
C CYS A 93 0.62 5.71 -19.78
N ASP A 94 1.94 5.44 -19.84
CA ASP A 94 2.51 4.40 -20.72
C ASP A 94 1.89 3.01 -20.51
N GLN A 95 1.67 2.63 -19.24
CA GLN A 95 1.04 1.34 -18.91
C GLN A 95 -0.42 1.28 -19.36
N LEU A 96 -1.14 2.42 -19.36
CA LEU A 96 -2.47 2.49 -19.93
C LEU A 96 -2.43 2.29 -21.44
N ALA A 97 -1.47 2.93 -22.13
CA ALA A 97 -1.30 2.80 -23.57
C ALA A 97 -1.03 1.34 -23.99
N GLU A 98 -0.18 0.62 -23.23
CA GLU A 98 0.04 -0.82 -23.42
C GLU A 98 -1.27 -1.60 -23.25
N LEU A 99 -2.01 -1.39 -22.17
CA LEU A 99 -3.29 -2.07 -21.91
C LEU A 99 -4.34 -1.79 -23.00
N GLN A 100 -4.44 -0.53 -23.45
CA GLN A 100 -5.32 -0.11 -24.52
C GLN A 100 -4.96 -0.78 -25.86
N SER A 101 -3.66 -0.95 -26.14
CA SER A 101 -3.22 -1.62 -27.37
C SER A 101 -3.61 -3.11 -27.40
N HIS A 102 -3.67 -3.76 -26.23
CA HIS A 102 -4.01 -5.17 -26.12
C HIS A 102 -5.51 -5.44 -26.04
N ALA A 103 -6.28 -4.56 -25.39
CA ALA A 103 -7.70 -4.74 -25.16
C ALA A 103 -8.44 -3.38 -25.16
N PRO A 104 -8.57 -2.72 -26.32
CA PRO A 104 -9.15 -1.38 -26.43
C PRO A 104 -10.61 -1.31 -25.97
N GLU A 105 -11.36 -2.41 -26.08
CA GLU A 105 -12.76 -2.51 -25.66
C GLU A 105 -12.96 -2.44 -24.14
N ARG A 106 -11.87 -2.48 -23.37
CA ARG A 106 -11.88 -2.41 -21.90
C ARG A 106 -11.58 -1.01 -21.37
N ILE A 107 -11.36 -0.05 -22.26
CA ILE A 107 -11.21 1.37 -21.91
C ILE A 107 -12.59 1.97 -21.66
N VAL A 108 -12.71 2.72 -20.57
CA VAL A 108 -13.94 3.41 -20.18
C VAL A 108 -13.63 4.83 -19.75
N ASP A 109 -14.56 5.73 -20.02
CA ASP A 109 -14.44 7.13 -19.63
C ASP A 109 -14.58 7.25 -18.11
N ALA A 110 -13.64 7.97 -17.49
CA ALA A 110 -13.64 8.23 -16.07
C ALA A 110 -13.45 9.73 -15.83
N VAL A 111 -14.14 10.26 -14.83
CA VAL A 111 -13.97 11.64 -14.38
C VAL A 111 -13.94 11.66 -12.86
N TRP A 112 -13.27 12.66 -12.31
CA TRP A 112 -13.30 12.90 -10.88
C TRP A 112 -14.70 13.39 -10.47
N GLY A 113 -15.21 12.87 -9.35
CA GLY A 113 -16.48 13.29 -8.78
C GLY A 113 -16.38 14.63 -8.04
N GLU A 114 -17.52 15.30 -7.85
CA GLU A 114 -17.61 16.66 -7.28
C GLU A 114 -17.21 16.76 -5.80
N SER A 115 -17.07 15.62 -5.10
CA SER A 115 -16.73 15.55 -3.67
C SER A 115 -15.22 15.64 -3.42
N TYR A 116 -14.60 16.74 -3.84
CA TYR A 116 -13.17 17.03 -3.63
C TYR A 116 -12.83 17.53 -2.22
N SER A 117 -13.83 17.80 -1.38
CA SER A 117 -13.67 18.48 -0.09
C SER A 117 -13.04 17.62 1.02
N ALA A 118 -12.91 16.31 0.81
CA ALA A 118 -12.13 15.44 1.70
C ALA A 118 -10.70 15.38 1.16
N GLY A 119 -9.78 16.13 1.77
CA GLY A 119 -8.39 16.29 1.34
C GLY A 119 -7.69 15.01 0.85
N TYR A 120 -6.79 15.16 -0.13
CA TYR A 120 -6.11 14.06 -0.80
C TYR A 120 -4.78 13.72 -0.11
N SER A 121 -4.59 12.46 0.28
CA SER A 121 -3.33 11.98 0.84
C SER A 121 -2.47 11.40 -0.28
N LEU A 122 -1.32 12.04 -0.55
CA LEU A 122 -0.34 11.58 -1.52
C LEU A 122 0.99 11.21 -0.85
N VAL A 123 1.72 10.30 -1.48
CA VAL A 123 3.06 9.90 -1.03
C VAL A 123 4.09 10.66 -1.88
N VAL A 124 4.86 11.55 -1.25
CA VAL A 124 5.97 12.25 -1.89
C VAL A 124 7.28 11.60 -1.48
N ARG A 125 8.09 11.20 -2.47
CA ARG A 125 9.48 10.79 -2.23
C ARG A 125 10.39 12.00 -2.42
N VAL A 126 11.04 12.44 -1.35
CA VAL A 126 12.08 13.48 -1.41
C VAL A 126 13.45 12.81 -1.48
N VAL A 127 14.22 13.13 -2.52
CA VAL A 127 15.63 12.75 -2.63
C VAL A 127 16.44 14.02 -2.46
N ALA A 128 17.23 14.10 -1.39
CA ALA A 128 18.11 15.23 -1.13
C ALA A 128 19.56 14.75 -1.06
N ASN A 129 20.47 15.51 -1.67
CA ASN A 129 21.90 15.29 -1.50
C ASN A 129 22.32 15.92 -0.17
N ASP A 130 22.76 15.12 0.79
CA ASP A 130 23.22 15.60 2.08
C ASP A 130 24.55 16.34 1.90
N ARG A 131 24.47 17.67 1.82
CA ARG A 131 25.64 18.53 2.00
C ARG A 131 25.67 18.90 3.47
N SER A 132 26.72 18.46 4.16
CA SER A 132 27.03 18.82 5.54
C SER A 132 27.22 20.34 5.68
N GLY A 133 26.11 21.02 5.93
CA GLY A 133 25.99 22.43 6.29
C GLY A 133 24.90 22.58 7.36
N PRO A 134 24.86 23.69 8.11
CA PRO A 134 23.95 23.81 9.24
C PRO A 134 22.49 23.61 8.80
N ALA A 135 21.83 22.66 9.46
CA ALA A 135 20.52 22.11 9.11
C ALA A 135 19.49 23.19 8.76
N ALA A 136 19.04 23.21 7.50
CA ALA A 136 17.90 24.01 7.06
C ALA A 136 16.62 23.41 7.64
N ARG A 137 15.93 24.17 8.50
CA ARG A 137 14.62 23.81 9.04
C ARG A 137 13.55 23.99 7.96
N TYR A 138 13.01 22.91 7.45
CA TYR A 138 11.78 22.95 6.65
C TYR A 138 10.62 23.39 7.55
N HIS A 139 10.06 24.58 7.29
CA HIS A 139 8.80 25.01 7.89
C HIS A 139 7.66 24.50 7.01
N HIS A 140 6.80 23.65 7.57
CA HIS A 140 5.57 23.24 6.92
C HIS A 140 4.54 24.37 7.07
N HIS A 141 4.25 25.08 5.98
CA HIS A 141 3.10 25.98 5.93
C HIS A 141 1.85 25.15 5.61
N SER A 142 0.98 24.99 6.60
CA SER A 142 -0.40 24.54 6.39
C SER A 142 -1.22 25.76 5.98
N GLY A 143 -1.76 25.73 4.75
CA GLY A 143 -2.79 26.65 4.27
C GLY A 143 -4.14 25.95 4.24
#